data_AF-A0A1V1UF42-F1
#
_entry.id   AF-A0A1V1UF42-F1
#
_cell.length_a   1.000
_cell.length_b   1.000
_cell.length_c   1.000
_cell.angle_alpha   90.00
_cell.angle_beta   90.00
_cell.angle_gamma   90.00
#
_symmetry.space_group_name_H-M   'P 1'
#
loop_
_entity.id
_entity.type
_entity.pdbx_description
1 polymer ?
#
loop_
_entity_poly.entity_id
_entity_poly.type
_entity_poly.pdbx_seq_one_letter_code
_entity_poly.pdbx_strand_id
1 'polypeptide(L)'
;MTALRAAILAALSLWVMAIPVTAQDVTLRSHDGDVEISGNLLGFDGEFYRVDTVYGELTVDGSGVACDGPGCPNLEAYVARLVFSGAPTVGRVLMPALLEAFAIRGEYVLTRAADTPSELRFELHAAEDGPLIGEFTFRLTNTDEGFADLLANEADIAMTLREIRQHELERAREAGLGDLSAPGRARILALDALIPVVAPSNPVQGISLNQLSRALAGEITNWADLGGPDAPIDIHLWAPETGIGQASIDQVLTPAGRHILDRVKRHANGTDFARTVSQDPFALGLTTRSEQGNTWQLPITGACGFALRATRRAVKTEDYPLTAPLFLYLPARRLPKLGREFMAYLRDPSAQLVIRRAGFVDQTPEAIEINAQGDRFANAIARAGEELGLDELQRMVRTLAPLKRLTTTFRFETGSVRLDAQSRSNAEQLAQALEVGLYDSRRLVFVGFSDGEGAAGTNREIALRRAETVRRAVTRAAETARLDEIDIGVEAFGEAMPMACDDTAWGRQVNRRVEVWVR
;
A
#
# COMPACT_ATOMS: atom_id res chain seq x y z
N MET A 1 6.98 27.31 61.46
CA MET A 1 7.56 25.96 61.69
C MET A 1 6.59 24.89 61.19
N THR A 2 6.33 24.82 59.89
CA THR A 2 5.30 23.94 59.30
C THR A 2 5.64 23.54 57.86
N ALA A 3 6.93 23.36 57.55
CA ALA A 3 7.38 22.99 56.20
C ALA A 3 8.32 21.76 56.15
N LEU A 4 8.45 21.00 57.25
CA LEU A 4 9.40 19.87 57.32
C LEU A 4 8.75 18.49 57.53
N ARG A 5 7.42 18.35 57.42
CA ARG A 5 6.73 17.06 57.65
C ARG A 5 6.06 16.42 56.43
N ALA A 6 5.99 17.11 55.29
CA ALA A 6 5.40 16.53 54.07
C ALA A 6 6.41 15.78 53.18
N ALA A 7 7.71 16.06 53.31
CA ALA A 7 8.74 15.46 52.45
C ALA A 7 9.16 14.04 52.83
N ILE A 8 8.75 13.53 54.01
CA ILE A 8 9.18 12.20 54.49
C ILE A 8 8.16 11.10 54.15
N LEU A 9 6.92 11.45 53.79
CA LEU A 9 5.88 10.49 53.44
C LEU A 9 5.77 10.19 51.93
N ALA A 10 6.39 11.01 51.06
CA ALA A 10 6.42 10.77 49.61
C ALA A 10 7.62 9.92 49.15
N ALA A 11 8.58 9.64 50.03
CA ALA A 11 9.79 8.87 49.70
C ALA A 11 9.67 7.36 49.97
N LEU A 12 8.51 6.87 50.43
CA LEU A 12 8.34 5.49 50.91
C LEU A 12 7.32 4.65 50.11
N SER A 13 6.78 5.18 49.01
CA SER A 13 5.80 4.50 48.15
C SER A 13 6.29 4.23 46.72
N LEU A 14 7.56 4.55 46.40
CA LEU A 14 8.25 4.10 45.19
C LEU A 14 9.13 2.88 45.48
N TRP A 15 8.51 1.85 46.08
CA TRP A 15 9.02 0.49 46.00
C TRP A 15 8.10 -0.30 45.08
N VAL A 16 8.01 0.17 43.83
CA VAL A 16 7.61 -0.69 42.74
C VAL A 16 8.72 -1.72 42.64
N MET A 17 8.41 -2.96 43.01
CA MET A 17 9.26 -4.09 42.67
C MET A 17 9.48 -4.04 41.15
N ALA A 18 10.66 -3.59 40.73
CA ALA A 18 11.16 -3.93 39.43
C ALA A 18 11.32 -5.45 39.45
N ILE A 19 10.32 -6.16 38.92
CA ILE A 19 10.50 -7.57 38.60
C ILE A 19 11.61 -7.57 37.55
N PRO A 20 12.80 -8.14 37.83
CA PRO A 20 13.78 -8.32 36.78
C PRO A 20 13.10 -9.15 35.71
N VAL A 21 12.99 -8.62 34.49
CA VAL A 21 12.73 -9.45 33.32
C VAL A 21 13.95 -10.36 33.25
N THR A 22 13.79 -11.56 33.80
CA THR A 22 14.81 -12.58 33.78
C THR A 22 14.94 -13.00 32.32
N ALA A 23 16.12 -12.79 31.74
CA ALA A 23 16.47 -13.49 30.53
C ALA A 23 16.36 -14.99 30.88
N GLN A 24 15.48 -15.69 30.17
CA GLN A 24 15.12 -17.06 30.53
C GLN A 24 16.07 -17.98 29.78
N ASP A 25 16.99 -18.60 30.53
CA ASP A 25 17.96 -19.55 30.00
C ASP A 25 17.23 -20.74 29.33
N VAL A 26 17.72 -21.12 28.14
CA VAL A 26 17.29 -22.30 27.40
C VAL A 26 18.50 -23.10 26.95
N THR A 27 18.34 -24.42 26.91
CA THR A 27 19.29 -25.35 26.32
C THR A 27 18.60 -26.13 25.21
N LEU A 28 19.10 -25.99 23.99
CA LEU A 28 18.64 -26.73 22.83
C LEU A 28 19.57 -27.92 22.62
N ARG A 29 19.02 -29.13 22.70
CA ARG A 29 19.75 -30.38 22.50
C ARG A 29 19.24 -31.10 21.26
N SER A 30 20.13 -31.52 20.36
CA SER A 30 19.73 -32.31 19.20
C SER A 30 19.14 -33.67 19.59
N HIS A 31 18.26 -34.24 18.75
CA HIS A 31 17.60 -35.52 19.06
C HIS A 31 18.57 -36.71 19.20
N ASP A 32 19.73 -36.64 18.56
CA ASP A 32 20.84 -37.60 18.71
C ASP A 32 21.72 -37.32 19.94
N GLY A 33 21.55 -36.16 20.59
CA GLY A 33 22.29 -35.74 21.77
C GLY A 33 23.70 -35.21 21.49
N ASP A 34 24.12 -35.14 20.22
CA ASP A 34 25.48 -34.77 19.82
C ASP A 34 25.76 -33.26 19.89
N VAL A 35 24.72 -32.42 19.86
CA VAL A 35 24.82 -30.97 19.85
C VAL A 35 24.00 -30.37 20.99
N GLU A 36 24.64 -29.52 21.80
CA GLU A 36 24.00 -28.77 22.88
C GLU A 36 24.33 -27.28 22.75
N ILE A 37 23.30 -26.45 22.73
CA ILE A 37 23.38 -24.99 22.58
C ILE A 37 22.65 -24.35 23.75
N SER A 38 23.37 -23.65 24.62
CA SER A 38 22.79 -22.94 25.77
C SER A 38 22.91 -21.42 25.62
N GLY A 39 21.88 -20.71 26.04
CA GLY A 39 21.85 -19.24 26.03
C GLY A 39 20.49 -18.67 26.44
N ASN A 40 20.30 -17.38 26.23
CA ASN A 40 19.03 -16.70 26.53
C ASN A 40 18.08 -16.80 25.35
N LEU A 41 16.84 -17.24 25.56
CA LEU A 41 15.86 -17.26 24.47
C LEU A 41 15.48 -15.82 24.10
N LEU A 42 15.75 -15.45 22.85
CA LEU A 42 15.30 -14.20 22.25
C LEU A 42 13.89 -14.34 21.63
N GLY A 43 13.54 -15.53 21.14
CA GLY A 43 12.20 -15.83 20.66
C GLY A 43 12.06 -17.16 19.94
N PHE A 44 10.82 -17.56 19.67
CA PHE A 44 10.47 -18.74 18.89
C PHE A 44 9.29 -18.42 17.95
N ASP A 45 9.44 -18.75 16.67
CA ASP A 45 8.46 -18.39 15.62
C ASP A 45 7.53 -19.55 15.21
N GLY A 46 7.52 -20.64 15.99
CA GLY A 46 6.79 -21.86 15.66
C GLY A 46 7.61 -22.88 14.86
N GLU A 47 8.81 -22.52 14.40
CA GLU A 47 9.69 -23.40 13.62
C GLU A 47 11.16 -23.29 14.07
N PHE A 48 11.66 -22.08 14.34
CA PHE A 48 13.03 -21.79 14.70
C PHE A 48 13.15 -21.08 16.06
N TYR A 49 14.15 -21.47 16.84
CA TYR A 49 14.59 -20.79 18.05
C TYR A 49 15.63 -19.72 17.73
N ARG A 50 15.49 -18.53 18.30
CA ARG A 50 16.56 -17.51 18.35
C ARG A 50 17.09 -17.44 19.77
N VAL A 51 18.37 -17.75 19.94
CA VAL A 51 19.02 -17.82 21.25
C VAL A 51 20.26 -16.94 21.22
N ASP A 52 20.40 -16.08 22.22
CA ASP A 52 21.63 -15.31 22.45
C ASP A 52 22.61 -16.18 23.23
N THR A 53 23.69 -16.59 22.56
CA THR A 53 24.68 -17.52 23.11
C THR A 53 26.03 -16.84 23.31
N VAL A 54 26.97 -17.54 23.95
CA VAL A 54 28.35 -17.06 24.09
C VAL A 54 29.08 -16.84 22.75
N TYR A 55 28.55 -17.41 21.66
CA TYR A 55 29.07 -17.24 20.30
C TYR A 55 28.30 -16.17 19.50
N GLY A 56 27.37 -15.47 20.15
CA GLY A 56 26.43 -14.53 19.54
C GLY A 56 25.04 -15.15 19.31
N GLU A 57 24.21 -14.43 18.57
CA GLU A 57 22.85 -14.86 18.25
C GLU A 57 22.85 -16.04 17.27
N LEU A 58 22.22 -17.15 17.65
CA LEU A 58 22.05 -18.34 16.82
C LEU A 58 20.57 -18.59 16.52
N THR A 59 20.27 -18.94 15.26
CA THR A 59 18.94 -19.42 14.84
C THR A 59 19.00 -20.92 14.61
N VAL A 60 18.19 -21.69 15.35
CA VAL A 60 18.22 -23.15 15.36
C VAL A 60 16.86 -23.70 14.95
N ASP A 61 16.83 -24.70 14.06
CA ASP A 61 15.60 -25.38 13.65
C ASP A 61 15.03 -26.23 14.81
N GLY A 62 13.82 -25.90 15.24
CA GLY A 62 13.14 -26.55 16.36
C GLY A 62 12.69 -27.98 16.06
N SER A 63 12.59 -28.40 14.80
CA SER A 63 12.32 -29.80 14.47
C SER A 63 13.49 -30.73 14.81
N GLY A 64 14.71 -30.18 14.86
CA GLY A 64 15.94 -30.93 15.12
C GLY A 64 16.39 -30.95 16.57
N VAL A 65 15.75 -30.20 17.46
CA VAL A 65 16.20 -30.01 18.85
C VAL A 65 15.06 -30.10 19.87
N ALA A 66 15.35 -30.67 21.04
CA ALA A 66 14.55 -30.54 22.24
C ALA A 66 15.00 -29.29 23.02
N CYS A 67 14.03 -28.47 23.45
CA CYS A 67 14.31 -27.31 24.29
C CYS A 67 14.06 -27.66 25.75
N ASP A 68 15.09 -27.56 26.56
CA ASP A 68 15.04 -27.69 28.02
C ASP A 68 15.33 -26.35 28.70
N GLY A 69 14.49 -25.95 29.67
CA GLY A 69 14.69 -24.76 30.47
C GLY A 69 13.41 -23.93 30.69
N PRO A 70 13.43 -22.99 31.65
CA PRO A 70 12.27 -22.16 31.98
C PRO A 70 11.84 -21.23 30.84
N GLY A 71 12.74 -20.92 29.90
CA GLY A 71 12.42 -20.11 28.72
C GLY A 71 11.78 -20.89 27.57
N CYS A 72 11.73 -22.22 27.64
CA CYS A 72 11.29 -23.02 26.50
C CYS A 72 9.79 -22.83 26.23
N PRO A 73 9.41 -22.44 25.01
CA PRO A 73 8.02 -22.35 24.61
C PRO A 73 7.40 -23.75 24.61
N ASN A 74 6.12 -23.83 24.96
CA ASN A 74 5.38 -25.07 24.81
C ASN A 74 5.20 -25.35 23.30
N LEU A 75 5.95 -26.34 22.80
CA LEU A 75 5.95 -26.73 21.39
C LEU A 75 4.63 -27.41 20.97
N GLU A 76 3.93 -28.05 21.90
CA GLU A 76 2.65 -28.74 21.62
C GLU A 76 1.47 -27.77 21.58
N ALA A 77 1.60 -26.58 22.18
CA ALA A 77 0.53 -25.58 22.31
C ALA A 77 1.00 -24.16 21.96
N TYR A 78 1.87 -24.01 20.96
CA TYR A 78 2.33 -22.70 20.52
C TYR A 78 1.17 -21.88 19.90
N VAL A 79 0.90 -20.71 20.47
CA VAL A 79 -0.08 -19.75 19.96
C VAL A 79 0.65 -18.62 19.25
N ALA A 80 0.45 -18.52 17.93
CA ALA A 80 1.01 -17.44 17.14
C ALA A 80 0.27 -16.12 17.42
N ARG A 81 0.92 -15.17 18.08
CA ARG A 81 0.35 -13.85 18.35
C ARG A 81 0.85 -12.85 17.32
N LEU A 82 -0.07 -12.14 16.68
CA LEU A 82 0.24 -11.08 15.72
C LEU A 82 -0.55 -9.81 16.06
N VAL A 83 0.18 -8.71 16.20
CA VAL A 83 -0.41 -7.38 16.40
C VAL A 83 -0.22 -6.53 15.14
N PHE A 84 -1.33 -6.05 14.60
CA PHE A 84 -1.40 -5.09 13.51
C PHE A 84 -1.80 -3.74 14.09
N SER A 85 -1.11 -2.66 13.74
CA SER A 85 -1.49 -1.31 14.17
C SER A 85 -1.52 -0.33 13.02
N GLY A 86 -2.52 0.55 12.99
CA GLY A 86 -2.55 1.71 12.11
C GLY A 86 -3.92 2.01 11.52
N ALA A 87 -3.96 2.24 10.21
CA ALA A 87 -5.10 2.80 9.49
C ALA A 87 -6.43 2.02 9.73
N PRO A 88 -7.46 2.66 10.30
CA PRO A 88 -8.74 2.00 10.59
C PRO A 88 -9.47 1.49 9.35
N THR A 89 -9.32 2.14 8.20
CA THR A 89 -9.89 1.69 6.92
C THR A 89 -9.41 0.29 6.55
N VAL A 90 -8.16 -0.04 6.86
CA VAL A 90 -7.57 -1.37 6.65
C VAL A 90 -7.97 -2.32 7.78
N GLY A 91 -7.74 -1.90 9.04
CA GLY A 91 -7.89 -2.78 10.20
C GLY A 91 -9.33 -3.12 10.60
N ARG A 92 -10.32 -2.28 10.28
CA ARG A 92 -11.72 -2.48 10.71
C ARG A 92 -12.51 -3.39 9.78
N VAL A 93 -12.27 -3.28 8.47
CA VAL A 93 -13.09 -3.94 7.45
C VAL A 93 -12.26 -4.95 6.67
N LEU A 94 -11.14 -4.50 6.08
CA LEU A 94 -10.38 -5.32 5.14
C LEU A 94 -9.68 -6.50 5.82
N MET A 95 -8.93 -6.25 6.89
CA MET A 95 -8.15 -7.29 7.56
C MET A 95 -9.01 -8.38 8.22
N PRO A 96 -10.11 -8.06 8.94
CA PRO A 96 -11.02 -9.08 9.45
C PRO A 96 -11.63 -9.96 8.36
N ALA A 97 -12.07 -9.37 7.23
CA ALA A 97 -12.63 -10.13 6.12
C ALA A 97 -11.59 -11.07 5.47
N LEU A 98 -10.34 -10.63 5.38
CA LEU A 98 -9.23 -11.46 4.90
C LEU A 98 -8.89 -12.58 5.89
N LEU A 99 -8.91 -12.30 7.19
CA LEU A 99 -8.65 -13.29 8.23
C LEU A 99 -9.76 -14.35 8.29
N GLU A 100 -11.02 -13.96 8.12
CA GLU A 100 -12.16 -14.88 8.00
C GLU A 100 -12.02 -15.79 6.78
N ALA A 101 -11.68 -15.23 5.63
CA ALA A 101 -11.47 -16.02 4.41
C ALA A 101 -10.23 -16.93 4.49
N PHE A 102 -9.18 -16.50 5.19
CA PHE A 102 -8.02 -17.34 5.53
C PHE A 102 -8.42 -18.51 6.43
N ALA A 103 -9.22 -18.25 7.48
CA ALA A 103 -9.71 -19.28 8.39
C ALA A 103 -10.54 -20.33 7.66
N ILE A 104 -11.49 -19.90 6.81
CA ILE A 104 -12.31 -20.80 6.00
C ILE A 104 -11.46 -21.67 5.09
N ARG A 105 -10.42 -21.10 4.45
CA ARG A 105 -9.52 -21.86 3.58
C ARG A 105 -8.68 -22.88 4.34
N GLY A 106 -8.23 -22.52 5.53
CA GLY A 106 -7.42 -23.38 6.40
C GLY A 106 -8.24 -24.38 7.22
N GLU A 107 -9.56 -24.42 7.05
CA GLU A 107 -10.50 -25.21 7.86
C GLU A 107 -10.40 -24.89 9.37
N TYR A 108 -10.01 -23.65 9.70
CA TYR A 108 -9.90 -23.15 11.05
C TYR A 108 -11.22 -22.53 11.54
N VAL A 109 -11.40 -22.49 12.85
CA VAL A 109 -12.50 -21.77 13.49
C VAL A 109 -12.00 -20.41 13.99
N LEU A 110 -12.56 -19.34 13.43
CA LEU A 110 -12.26 -17.97 13.83
C LEU A 110 -13.35 -17.46 14.77
N THR A 111 -12.96 -17.03 15.96
CA THR A 111 -13.86 -16.37 16.92
C THR A 111 -13.40 -14.93 17.15
N ARG A 112 -14.35 -14.04 17.45
CA ARG A 112 -14.07 -12.65 17.75
C ARG A 112 -14.10 -12.45 19.26
N ALA A 113 -12.91 -12.29 19.86
CA ALA A 113 -12.73 -12.17 21.29
C ALA A 113 -12.95 -10.74 21.81
N ALA A 114 -12.63 -9.71 21.02
CA ALA A 114 -12.88 -8.31 21.36
C ALA A 114 -13.31 -7.47 20.15
N ASP A 115 -14.23 -6.55 20.39
CA ASP A 115 -14.70 -5.56 19.41
C ASP A 115 -14.90 -4.21 20.09
N THR A 116 -13.84 -3.40 20.08
CA THR A 116 -13.87 -2.03 20.59
C THR A 116 -13.65 -1.04 19.44
N PRO A 117 -13.97 0.26 19.62
CA PRO A 117 -13.68 1.27 18.62
C PRO A 117 -12.18 1.37 18.25
N SER A 118 -11.27 1.02 19.15
CA SER A 118 -9.81 1.17 18.96
C SER A 118 -9.06 -0.15 18.80
N GLU A 119 -9.67 -1.29 19.08
CA GLU A 119 -9.03 -2.60 19.02
C GLU A 119 -10.02 -3.70 18.65
N LEU A 120 -9.64 -4.55 17.70
CA LEU A 120 -10.31 -5.81 17.40
C LEU A 120 -9.39 -6.98 17.73
N ARG A 121 -9.93 -8.04 18.32
CA ARG A 121 -9.15 -9.25 18.62
C ARG A 121 -9.87 -10.48 18.14
N PHE A 122 -9.12 -11.34 17.47
CA PHE A 122 -9.60 -12.60 16.92
C PHE A 122 -8.74 -13.77 17.40
N GLU A 123 -9.40 -14.87 17.71
CA GLU A 123 -8.79 -16.12 18.12
C GLU A 123 -9.03 -17.15 17.02
N LEU A 124 -7.96 -17.84 16.61
CA LEU A 124 -7.98 -18.85 15.57
C LEU A 124 -7.73 -20.21 16.20
N HIS A 125 -8.69 -21.12 16.08
CA HIS A 125 -8.64 -22.49 16.60
C HIS A 125 -8.47 -23.49 15.46
N ALA A 126 -7.75 -24.58 15.71
CA ALA A 126 -7.52 -25.63 14.72
C ALA A 126 -8.80 -26.34 14.25
N ALA A 127 -9.83 -26.39 15.11
CA ALA A 127 -11.16 -26.94 14.87
C ALA A 127 -12.13 -26.40 15.94
N GLU A 128 -13.42 -26.74 15.89
CA GLU A 128 -14.45 -26.24 16.83
C GLU A 128 -14.10 -26.49 18.32
N ASP A 129 -13.56 -27.66 18.64
CA ASP A 129 -13.02 -28.00 19.97
C ASP A 129 -11.49 -28.11 19.97
N GLY A 130 -10.83 -27.52 18.96
CA GLY A 130 -9.39 -27.58 18.77
C GLY A 130 -8.61 -26.59 19.65
N PRO A 131 -7.29 -26.80 19.82
CA PRO A 131 -6.45 -25.84 20.53
C PRO A 131 -6.44 -24.48 19.82
N LEU A 132 -6.23 -23.42 20.60
CA LEU A 132 -5.91 -22.10 20.08
C LEU A 132 -4.56 -22.16 19.39
N ILE A 133 -4.50 -21.74 18.12
CA ILE A 133 -3.27 -21.75 17.31
C ILE A 133 -2.80 -20.33 16.95
N GLY A 134 -3.68 -19.34 17.04
CA GLY A 134 -3.31 -17.96 16.75
C GLY A 134 -4.22 -16.91 17.38
N GLU A 135 -3.64 -15.74 17.63
CA GLU A 135 -4.33 -14.56 18.16
C GLU A 135 -3.95 -13.36 17.28
N PHE A 136 -4.94 -12.74 16.66
CA PHE A 136 -4.76 -11.60 15.75
C PHE A 136 -5.41 -10.37 16.38
N THR A 137 -4.57 -9.37 16.69
CA THR A 137 -5.01 -8.10 17.26
C THR A 137 -4.85 -6.98 16.24
N PHE A 138 -5.92 -6.23 15.97
CA PHE A 138 -5.92 -5.05 15.11
C PHE A 138 -6.16 -3.80 15.94
N ARG A 139 -5.10 -3.04 16.21
CA ARG A 139 -5.16 -1.71 16.84
C ARG A 139 -5.49 -0.67 15.77
N LEU A 140 -6.61 0.02 15.95
CA LEU A 140 -7.18 0.97 15.01
C LEU A 140 -6.79 2.39 15.42
N THR A 141 -5.70 2.89 14.85
CA THR A 141 -5.07 4.18 15.19
C THR A 141 -4.97 5.06 13.94
N ASN A 142 -3.76 5.36 13.47
CA ASN A 142 -3.48 6.07 12.23
C ASN A 142 -2.09 5.66 11.70
N THR A 143 -1.65 6.22 10.58
CA THR A 143 -0.35 5.85 9.98
C THR A 143 0.83 6.18 10.90
N ASP A 144 0.84 7.36 11.53
CA ASP A 144 1.96 7.82 12.37
C ASP A 144 2.10 6.93 13.61
N GLU A 145 0.96 6.62 14.25
CA GLU A 145 0.91 5.73 15.41
C GLU A 145 1.23 4.28 15.03
N GLY A 146 0.81 3.81 13.86
CA GLY A 146 1.17 2.47 13.37
C GLY A 146 2.68 2.31 13.22
N PHE A 147 3.40 3.34 12.75
CA PHE A 147 4.86 3.34 12.76
C PHE A 147 5.43 3.47 14.17
N ALA A 148 4.85 4.29 15.04
CA ALA A 148 5.28 4.42 16.43
C ALA A 148 5.18 3.09 17.20
N ASP A 149 4.07 2.37 17.07
CA ASP A 149 3.85 1.04 17.64
C ASP A 149 4.86 0.02 17.10
N LEU A 150 5.18 0.12 15.81
CA LEU A 150 6.21 -0.73 15.21
C LEU A 150 7.58 -0.46 15.82
N LEU A 151 7.94 0.81 16.02
CA LEU A 151 9.18 1.27 16.65
C LEU A 151 9.27 0.87 18.13
N ALA A 152 8.15 0.92 18.84
CA ALA A 152 8.03 0.55 20.25
C ALA A 152 7.95 -0.97 20.46
N ASN A 153 7.98 -1.78 19.39
CA ASN A 153 7.79 -3.23 19.40
C ASN A 153 6.42 -3.65 19.99
N GLU A 154 5.42 -2.77 19.86
CA GLU A 154 4.03 -3.04 20.26
C GLU A 154 3.17 -3.59 19.12
N ALA A 155 3.63 -3.45 17.88
CA ALA A 155 3.03 -4.04 16.70
C ALA A 155 4.05 -4.87 15.90
N ASP A 156 3.58 -5.97 15.30
CA ASP A 156 4.35 -6.79 14.37
C ASP A 156 4.30 -6.24 12.94
N ILE A 157 3.17 -5.64 12.58
CA ILE A 157 2.90 -5.12 11.23
C ILE A 157 2.20 -3.77 11.35
N ALA A 158 2.74 -2.75 10.67
CA ALA A 158 2.07 -1.45 10.56
C ALA A 158 1.18 -1.39 9.30
N MET A 159 -0.07 -0.96 9.46
CA MET A 159 -1.05 -0.75 8.39
C MET A 159 -1.11 0.74 8.04
N THR A 160 -0.69 1.14 6.84
CA THR A 160 -0.52 2.57 6.53
C THR A 160 -1.15 2.98 5.20
N LEU A 161 -1.52 4.26 5.07
CA LEU A 161 -2.10 4.86 3.85
C LEU A 161 -1.09 5.71 3.06
N ARG A 162 0.15 5.79 3.55
CA ARG A 162 1.27 6.49 2.91
C ARG A 162 2.56 5.70 3.10
N GLU A 163 3.54 6.01 2.27
CA GLU A 163 4.89 5.53 2.47
C GLU A 163 5.49 6.05 3.79
N ILE A 164 6.44 5.28 4.32
CA ILE A 164 7.24 5.67 5.47
C ILE A 164 8.06 6.92 5.13
N ARG A 165 8.07 7.90 6.04
CA ARG A 165 8.85 9.15 5.88
C ARG A 165 10.31 8.92 6.27
N GLN A 166 11.20 9.78 5.77
CA GLN A 166 12.64 9.64 6.04
C GLN A 166 12.98 9.61 7.54
N HIS A 167 12.39 10.50 8.34
CA HIS A 167 12.61 10.51 9.79
C HIS A 167 12.02 9.28 10.52
N GLU A 168 11.04 8.57 9.93
CA GLU A 168 10.53 7.29 10.45
C GLU A 168 11.47 6.14 10.06
N LEU A 169 12.01 6.16 8.84
CA LEU A 169 13.04 5.22 8.39
C LEU A 169 14.31 5.31 9.24
N GLU A 170 14.77 6.53 9.55
CA GLU A 170 15.93 6.78 10.41
C GLU A 170 15.70 6.19 11.80
N ARG A 171 14.56 6.51 12.43
CA ARG A 171 14.18 5.94 13.74
C ARG A 171 14.05 4.42 13.71
N ALA A 172 13.54 3.85 12.61
CA ALA A 172 13.44 2.39 12.48
C ALA A 172 14.80 1.70 12.42
N ARG A 173 15.78 2.32 11.74
CA ARG A 173 17.16 1.83 11.72
C ARG A 173 17.81 1.95 13.10
N GLU A 174 17.61 3.06 13.79
CA GLU A 174 18.11 3.27 15.16
C GLU A 174 17.50 2.26 16.15
N ALA A 175 16.22 1.91 15.98
CA ALA A 175 15.52 0.91 16.78
C ALA A 175 15.84 -0.54 16.38
N GLY A 176 16.76 -0.78 15.43
CA GLY A 176 17.17 -2.13 15.03
C GLY A 176 16.14 -2.90 14.19
N LEU A 177 15.13 -2.23 13.62
CA LEU A 177 14.11 -2.85 12.78
C LEU A 177 14.56 -3.11 11.34
N GLY A 178 15.81 -2.77 11.01
CA GLY A 178 16.38 -2.83 9.67
C GLY A 178 15.89 -1.71 8.77
N ASP A 179 16.19 -1.82 7.47
CA ASP A 179 15.74 -0.85 6.48
C ASP A 179 14.33 -1.17 5.99
N LEU A 180 13.33 -0.46 6.52
CA LEU A 180 11.92 -0.64 6.13
C LEU A 180 11.62 -0.21 4.68
N SER A 181 12.57 0.40 3.97
CA SER A 181 12.45 0.68 2.53
C SER A 181 12.94 -0.47 1.65
N ALA A 182 13.58 -1.49 2.24
CA ALA A 182 14.11 -2.63 1.52
C ALA A 182 13.00 -3.49 0.88
N PRO A 183 13.29 -4.23 -0.21
CA PRO A 183 12.35 -5.16 -0.84
C PRO A 183 11.71 -6.11 0.18
N GLY A 184 10.43 -6.43 -0.02
CA GLY A 184 9.65 -7.28 0.89
C GLY A 184 9.26 -6.67 2.25
N ARG A 185 9.79 -5.50 2.66
CA ARG A 185 9.46 -4.82 3.92
C ARG A 185 8.21 -3.96 3.83
N ALA A 186 8.01 -3.29 2.70
CA ALA A 186 6.77 -2.60 2.37
C ALA A 186 5.98 -3.45 1.37
N ARG A 187 4.83 -3.96 1.78
CA ARG A 187 3.93 -4.72 0.91
C ARG A 187 2.67 -3.92 0.66
N ILE A 188 2.23 -3.83 -0.59
CA ILE A 188 0.91 -3.27 -0.87
C ILE A 188 -0.11 -4.39 -0.67
N LEU A 189 -1.10 -4.14 0.18
CA LEU A 189 -2.22 -5.05 0.43
C LEU A 189 -3.30 -4.88 -0.63
N ALA A 190 -3.69 -3.63 -0.87
CA ALA A 190 -4.72 -3.25 -1.82
C ALA A 190 -4.47 -1.80 -2.27
N LEU A 191 -5.23 -1.36 -3.27
CA LEU A 191 -5.25 0.03 -3.71
C LEU A 191 -6.58 0.68 -3.37
N ASP A 192 -6.53 1.97 -3.10
CA ASP A 192 -7.67 2.87 -3.04
C ASP A 192 -7.35 4.13 -3.87
N ALA A 193 -8.22 5.13 -3.85
CA ALA A 193 -7.94 6.40 -4.46
C ALA A 193 -8.67 7.54 -3.75
N LEU A 194 -7.98 8.66 -3.53
CA LEU A 194 -8.63 9.89 -3.09
C LEU A 194 -9.47 10.47 -4.23
N ILE A 195 -10.71 10.79 -3.95
CA ILE A 195 -11.68 11.28 -4.92
C ILE A 195 -12.30 12.59 -4.44
N PRO A 196 -12.30 13.64 -5.27
CA PRO A 196 -13.13 14.80 -4.99
C PRO A 196 -14.60 14.39 -5.14
N VAL A 197 -15.42 14.75 -4.17
CA VAL A 197 -16.83 14.38 -4.11
C VAL A 197 -17.72 15.58 -3.80
N VAL A 198 -18.94 15.53 -4.30
CA VAL A 198 -19.98 16.57 -4.12
C VAL A 198 -21.33 15.89 -3.83
N ALA A 199 -22.36 16.68 -3.51
CA ALA A 199 -23.72 16.18 -3.52
C ALA A 199 -24.14 15.75 -4.94
N PRO A 200 -24.97 14.70 -5.10
CA PRO A 200 -25.50 14.29 -6.41
C PRO A 200 -26.29 15.37 -7.17
N SER A 201 -26.79 16.39 -6.47
CA SER A 201 -27.51 17.53 -7.05
C SER A 201 -26.60 18.66 -7.54
N ASN A 202 -25.30 18.61 -7.27
CA ASN A 202 -24.36 19.64 -7.72
C ASN A 202 -24.16 19.53 -9.25
N PRO A 203 -24.27 20.64 -10.01
CA PRO A 203 -24.23 20.58 -11.47
C PRO A 203 -22.82 20.42 -12.05
N VAL A 204 -21.76 20.67 -11.28
CA VAL A 204 -20.38 20.59 -11.76
C VAL A 204 -20.01 19.15 -12.10
N GLN A 205 -19.41 18.95 -13.28
CA GLN A 205 -19.13 17.63 -13.85
C GLN A 205 -17.66 17.20 -13.78
N GLY A 206 -16.78 18.02 -13.21
CA GLY A 206 -15.36 17.70 -13.06
C GLY A 206 -14.56 18.85 -12.47
N ILE A 207 -13.35 18.55 -12.00
CA ILE A 207 -12.44 19.52 -11.38
C ILE A 207 -10.99 19.15 -11.69
N SER A 208 -10.16 20.12 -12.07
CA SER A 208 -8.73 19.84 -12.25
C SER A 208 -7.99 19.76 -10.92
N LEU A 209 -6.84 19.07 -10.87
CA LEU A 209 -6.00 19.03 -9.66
C LEU A 209 -5.59 20.43 -9.19
N ASN A 210 -5.31 21.34 -10.13
CA ASN A 210 -4.99 22.73 -9.82
C ASN A 210 -6.19 23.40 -9.14
N GLN A 211 -7.38 23.35 -9.75
CA GLN A 211 -8.60 23.91 -9.16
C GLN A 211 -8.93 23.29 -7.80
N LEU A 212 -8.78 21.98 -7.65
CA LEU A 212 -9.00 21.28 -6.39
C LEU A 212 -8.05 21.81 -5.31
N SER A 213 -6.74 21.87 -5.59
CA SER A 213 -5.76 22.39 -4.63
C SER A 213 -6.02 23.84 -4.24
N ARG A 214 -6.46 24.69 -5.19
CA ARG A 214 -6.80 26.09 -4.96
C ARG A 214 -8.08 26.26 -4.15
N ALA A 215 -9.09 25.41 -4.38
CA ALA A 215 -10.31 25.37 -3.58
C ALA A 215 -10.02 24.95 -2.14
N LEU A 216 -9.21 23.90 -1.94
CA LEU A 216 -8.79 23.44 -0.61
C LEU A 216 -7.91 24.47 0.14
N ALA A 217 -7.16 25.30 -0.60
CA ALA A 217 -6.37 26.40 -0.05
C ALA A 217 -7.17 27.69 0.19
N GLY A 218 -8.45 27.74 -0.22
CA GLY A 218 -9.29 28.93 -0.10
C GLY A 218 -9.04 30.03 -1.14
N GLU A 219 -8.26 29.75 -2.18
CA GLU A 219 -8.04 30.67 -3.32
C GLU A 219 -9.23 30.68 -4.29
N ILE A 220 -9.98 29.57 -4.35
CA ILE A 220 -11.27 29.47 -5.05
C ILE A 220 -12.33 29.24 -3.99
N THR A 221 -13.28 30.17 -3.87
CA THR A 221 -14.28 30.16 -2.80
C THR A 221 -15.71 30.10 -3.30
N ASN A 222 -15.94 30.21 -4.61
CA ASN A 222 -17.27 30.21 -5.22
C ASN A 222 -17.35 29.18 -6.36
N TRP A 223 -18.47 28.49 -6.46
CA TRP A 223 -18.76 27.52 -7.52
C TRP A 223 -18.80 28.15 -8.92
N ALA A 224 -19.09 29.44 -9.06
CA ALA A 224 -19.04 30.16 -10.32
C ALA A 224 -17.65 30.09 -11.00
N ASP A 225 -16.57 30.09 -10.21
CA ASP A 225 -15.19 29.95 -10.70
C ASP A 225 -14.89 28.54 -11.25
N LEU A 226 -15.76 27.58 -10.94
CA LEU A 226 -15.69 26.18 -11.38
C LEU A 226 -16.80 25.83 -12.39
N GLY A 227 -17.52 26.83 -12.91
CA GLY A 227 -18.62 26.65 -13.86
C GLY A 227 -19.93 26.15 -13.24
N GLY A 228 -20.07 26.27 -11.92
CA GLY A 228 -21.28 25.98 -11.17
C GLY A 228 -22.14 27.23 -10.89
N PRO A 229 -23.13 27.12 -9.97
CA PRO A 229 -23.96 28.26 -9.56
C PRO A 229 -23.13 29.31 -8.80
N ASP A 230 -23.62 30.55 -8.75
CA ASP A 230 -23.03 31.60 -7.89
C ASP A 230 -23.37 31.31 -6.42
N ALA A 231 -22.51 30.52 -5.78
CA ALA A 231 -22.67 30.07 -4.41
C ALA A 231 -21.30 29.75 -3.77
N PRO A 232 -21.12 30.02 -2.47
CA PRO A 232 -19.88 29.69 -1.78
C PRO A 232 -19.63 28.18 -1.74
N ILE A 233 -18.38 27.77 -1.80
CA ILE A 233 -17.98 26.37 -1.63
C ILE A 233 -17.84 26.06 -0.14
N ASP A 234 -18.52 25.02 0.34
CA ASP A 234 -18.34 24.49 1.69
C ASP A 234 -17.35 23.31 1.65
N ILE A 235 -16.18 23.47 2.27
CA ILE A 235 -15.09 22.47 2.17
C ILE A 235 -15.19 21.47 3.32
N HIS A 236 -15.30 20.20 2.96
CA HIS A 236 -15.34 19.07 3.88
C HIS A 236 -14.10 18.20 3.72
N LEU A 237 -13.37 17.97 4.80
CA LEU A 237 -12.17 17.12 4.80
C LEU A 237 -12.18 16.16 5.98
N TRP A 238 -11.41 15.09 5.86
CA TRP A 238 -11.07 14.27 7.01
C TRP A 238 -10.18 15.05 7.98
N ALA A 239 -10.27 14.70 9.27
CA ALA A 239 -9.39 15.25 10.30
C ALA A 239 -7.92 14.92 9.95
N PRO A 240 -6.98 15.87 10.12
CA PRO A 240 -5.60 15.74 9.64
C PRO A 240 -4.82 14.61 10.33
N GLU A 241 -5.26 14.14 11.49
CA GLU A 241 -4.68 13.01 12.22
C GLU A 241 -5.10 11.64 11.63
N THR A 242 -6.11 11.63 10.75
CA THR A 242 -6.52 10.41 10.05
C THR A 242 -5.63 10.17 8.84
N GLY A 243 -5.42 8.90 8.47
CA GLY A 243 -4.61 8.59 7.29
C GLY A 243 -5.17 9.20 5.98
N ILE A 244 -6.49 9.35 5.84
CA ILE A 244 -7.11 10.00 4.67
C ILE A 244 -6.85 11.51 4.69
N GLY A 245 -6.93 12.15 5.86
CA GLY A 245 -6.58 13.56 6.04
C GLY A 245 -5.11 13.84 5.71
N GLN A 246 -4.20 12.98 6.15
CA GLN A 246 -2.78 13.04 5.80
C GLN A 246 -2.57 12.86 4.29
N ALA A 247 -3.18 11.85 3.68
CA ALA A 247 -3.08 11.60 2.24
C ALA A 247 -3.61 12.78 1.41
N SER A 248 -4.68 13.45 1.88
CA SER A 248 -5.22 14.65 1.25
C SER A 248 -4.19 15.78 1.19
N ILE A 249 -3.44 15.99 2.27
CA ILE A 249 -2.35 16.98 2.30
C ILE A 249 -1.22 16.53 1.38
N ASP A 250 -0.73 15.31 1.59
CA ASP A 250 0.47 14.79 0.94
C ASP A 250 0.31 14.66 -0.59
N GLN A 251 -0.89 14.32 -1.10
CA GLN A 251 -1.13 14.11 -2.52
C GLN A 251 -1.70 15.32 -3.27
N VAL A 252 -2.44 16.22 -2.61
CA VAL A 252 -3.14 17.33 -3.29
C VAL A 252 -2.52 18.69 -3.00
N LEU A 253 -2.07 18.94 -1.77
CA LEU A 253 -1.65 20.28 -1.33
C LEU A 253 -0.13 20.45 -1.32
N THR A 254 0.59 19.49 -0.74
CA THR A 254 2.06 19.52 -0.68
C THR A 254 2.69 19.63 -2.07
N PRO A 255 2.27 18.85 -3.09
CA PRO A 255 2.85 18.97 -4.43
C PRO A 255 2.55 20.30 -5.12
N ALA A 256 1.47 20.96 -4.72
CA ALA A 256 1.08 22.28 -5.20
C ALA A 256 1.71 23.43 -4.41
N GLY A 257 2.52 23.14 -3.38
CA GLY A 257 3.09 24.15 -2.49
C GLY A 257 2.03 24.94 -1.71
N ARG A 258 0.91 24.31 -1.35
CA ARG A 258 -0.25 24.93 -0.72
C ARG A 258 -0.50 24.41 0.68
N HIS A 259 -1.20 25.21 1.47
CA HIS A 259 -1.67 24.85 2.80
C HIS A 259 -3.20 24.83 2.82
N ILE A 260 -3.78 24.04 3.72
CA ILE A 260 -5.24 23.99 3.90
C ILE A 260 -5.73 25.35 4.45
N LEU A 261 -6.88 25.82 3.96
CA LEU A 261 -7.56 26.98 4.55
C LEU A 261 -8.07 26.67 5.97
N ASP A 262 -8.01 27.66 6.87
CA ASP A 262 -8.38 27.47 8.28
C ASP A 262 -9.87 27.10 8.49
N ARG A 263 -10.76 27.54 7.59
CA ARG A 263 -12.21 27.37 7.70
C ARG A 263 -12.74 26.15 6.93
N VAL A 264 -12.23 24.96 7.23
CA VAL A 264 -12.74 23.68 6.68
C VAL A 264 -13.53 22.90 7.73
N LYS A 265 -14.60 22.22 7.30
CA LYS A 265 -15.32 21.27 8.16
C LYS A 265 -14.57 19.94 8.20
N ARG A 266 -14.23 19.48 9.40
CA ARG A 266 -13.45 18.25 9.63
C ARG A 266 -14.34 17.10 10.09
N HIS A 267 -14.08 15.92 9.54
CA HIS A 267 -14.81 14.70 9.88
C HIS A 267 -13.85 13.62 10.39
N ALA A 268 -14.27 12.91 11.44
CA ALA A 268 -13.52 11.80 12.01
C ALA A 268 -13.88 10.43 11.42
N ASN A 269 -15.04 10.32 10.75
CA ASN A 269 -15.52 9.07 10.16
C ASN A 269 -16.26 9.30 8.83
N GLY A 270 -16.28 8.27 7.99
CA GLY A 270 -16.83 8.33 6.64
C GLY A 270 -18.35 8.48 6.60
N THR A 271 -19.08 7.89 7.56
CA THR A 271 -20.54 8.00 7.62
C THR A 271 -20.99 9.46 7.80
N ASP A 272 -20.36 10.18 8.73
CA ASP A 272 -20.65 11.59 8.98
C ASP A 272 -20.24 12.48 7.80
N PHE A 273 -19.05 12.23 7.23
CA PHE A 273 -18.57 12.92 6.03
C PHE A 273 -19.54 12.74 4.85
N ALA A 274 -19.85 11.50 4.48
CA ALA A 274 -20.66 11.18 3.31
C ALA A 274 -22.09 11.70 3.46
N ARG A 275 -22.69 11.56 4.66
CA ARG A 275 -24.02 12.11 4.96
C ARG A 275 -24.03 13.63 4.78
N THR A 276 -23.06 14.33 5.34
CA THR A 276 -23.00 15.80 5.30
C THR A 276 -22.80 16.31 3.86
N VAL A 277 -21.82 15.75 3.14
CA VAL A 277 -21.55 16.15 1.74
C VAL A 277 -22.70 15.81 0.80
N SER A 278 -23.36 14.67 0.98
CA SER A 278 -24.47 14.26 0.09
C SER A 278 -25.73 15.13 0.23
N GLN A 279 -25.91 15.81 1.36
CA GLN A 279 -27.08 16.63 1.68
C GLN A 279 -26.90 18.11 1.37
N ASP A 280 -25.67 18.57 1.13
CA ASP A 280 -25.35 19.96 0.85
C ASP A 280 -24.95 20.15 -0.62
N PRO A 281 -25.80 20.76 -1.47
CA PRO A 281 -25.51 21.03 -2.87
C PRO A 281 -24.22 21.84 -3.10
N PHE A 282 -23.75 22.57 -2.09
CA PHE A 282 -22.58 23.44 -2.17
C PHE A 282 -21.31 22.84 -1.54
N ALA A 283 -21.40 21.62 -0.99
CA ALA A 283 -20.26 20.95 -0.41
C ALA A 283 -19.30 20.41 -1.47
N LEU A 284 -18.00 20.65 -1.26
CA LEU A 284 -16.89 19.98 -1.92
C LEU A 284 -16.10 19.20 -0.87
N GLY A 285 -16.06 17.88 -1.02
CA GLY A 285 -15.34 16.97 -0.16
C GLY A 285 -14.16 16.28 -0.84
N LEU A 286 -13.22 15.78 -0.04
CA LEU A 286 -12.18 14.84 -0.48
C LEU A 286 -12.20 13.62 0.44
N THR A 287 -12.39 12.44 -0.13
CA THR A 287 -12.46 11.15 0.60
C THR A 287 -11.84 10.04 -0.24
N THR A 288 -11.77 8.81 0.24
CA THR A 288 -11.33 7.67 -0.57
C THR A 288 -12.50 6.99 -1.31
N ARG A 289 -12.21 6.23 -2.37
CA ARG A 289 -13.23 5.49 -3.14
C ARG A 289 -13.97 4.48 -2.26
N SER A 290 -13.28 3.84 -1.32
CA SER A 290 -13.88 2.93 -0.34
C SER A 290 -14.85 3.64 0.63
N GLU A 291 -14.65 4.94 0.89
CA GLU A 291 -15.42 5.76 1.82
C GLU A 291 -16.32 6.79 1.11
N GLN A 292 -16.66 6.55 -0.17
CA GLN A 292 -17.48 7.48 -0.97
C GLN A 292 -18.90 7.64 -0.41
N GLY A 293 -19.51 6.56 0.10
CA GLY A 293 -20.91 6.54 0.52
C GLY A 293 -21.86 6.99 -0.61
N ASN A 294 -22.87 7.80 -0.26
CA ASN A 294 -23.88 8.31 -1.20
C ASN A 294 -23.48 9.64 -1.88
N THR A 295 -22.20 10.00 -1.86
CA THR A 295 -21.69 11.19 -2.55
C THR A 295 -21.43 10.92 -4.03
N TRP A 296 -21.29 11.98 -4.81
CA TRP A 296 -20.99 11.90 -6.24
C TRP A 296 -19.54 12.24 -6.51
N GLN A 297 -18.81 11.33 -7.15
CA GLN A 297 -17.43 11.56 -7.56
C GLN A 297 -17.34 12.59 -8.69
N LEU A 298 -16.52 13.64 -8.50
CA LEU A 298 -16.07 14.50 -9.58
C LEU A 298 -14.89 13.84 -10.32
N PRO A 299 -14.98 13.66 -11.65
CA PRO A 299 -13.83 13.35 -12.48
C PRO A 299 -12.74 14.40 -12.34
N ILE A 300 -11.48 13.96 -12.31
CA ILE A 300 -10.35 14.88 -12.36
C ILE A 300 -10.10 15.26 -13.82
N THR A 301 -10.16 16.55 -14.12
CA THR A 301 -10.00 17.07 -15.48
C THR A 301 -8.63 17.71 -15.70
N GLY A 302 -8.22 17.84 -16.96
CA GLY A 302 -6.98 18.54 -17.36
C GLY A 302 -7.20 19.44 -18.57
N ALA A 303 -6.30 20.41 -18.77
CA ALA A 303 -6.39 21.40 -19.86
C ALA A 303 -6.41 20.75 -21.26
N CYS A 304 -5.91 19.53 -21.35
CA CYS A 304 -5.79 18.77 -22.59
C CYS A 304 -6.95 17.80 -22.86
N GLY A 305 -8.02 17.85 -22.05
CA GLY A 305 -9.28 17.13 -22.32
C GLY A 305 -9.43 15.76 -21.64
N PHE A 306 -8.47 15.36 -20.80
CA PHE A 306 -8.65 14.15 -19.98
C PHE A 306 -9.70 14.40 -18.90
N ALA A 307 -10.58 13.42 -18.70
CA ALA A 307 -11.49 13.34 -17.56
C ALA A 307 -11.32 11.95 -16.92
N LEU A 308 -10.70 11.92 -15.74
CA LEU A 308 -10.28 10.69 -15.09
C LEU A 308 -11.18 10.43 -13.88
N ARG A 309 -11.87 9.29 -13.92
CA ARG A 309 -12.61 8.76 -12.76
C ARG A 309 -11.77 7.67 -12.11
N ALA A 310 -11.86 7.55 -10.79
CA ALA A 310 -11.21 6.51 -10.00
C ALA A 310 -11.92 5.16 -10.16
N THR A 311 -12.07 4.68 -11.41
CA THR A 311 -12.55 3.33 -11.65
C THR A 311 -11.53 2.33 -11.16
N ARG A 312 -11.96 1.12 -10.78
CA ARG A 312 -11.06 0.04 -10.33
C ARG A 312 -9.88 -0.18 -11.29
N ARG A 313 -10.16 -0.15 -12.61
CA ARG A 313 -9.12 -0.29 -13.65
C ARG A 313 -8.17 0.90 -13.67
N ALA A 314 -8.67 2.14 -13.62
CA ALA A 314 -7.85 3.34 -13.64
C ALA A 314 -6.97 3.50 -12.41
N VAL A 315 -7.44 3.06 -11.24
CA VAL A 315 -6.65 2.99 -10.00
C VAL A 315 -5.56 1.93 -10.14
N LYS A 316 -5.90 0.73 -10.65
CA LYS A 316 -4.95 -0.37 -10.81
C LYS A 316 -3.86 -0.08 -11.85
N THR A 317 -4.22 0.56 -12.97
CA THR A 317 -3.26 1.01 -13.97
C THR A 317 -2.45 2.23 -13.53
N GLU A 318 -2.81 2.83 -12.40
CA GLU A 318 -2.31 4.12 -11.92
C GLU A 318 -2.52 5.26 -12.92
N ASP A 319 -3.50 5.12 -13.82
CA ASP A 319 -3.88 6.18 -14.75
C ASP A 319 -4.63 7.31 -14.00
N TYR A 320 -5.23 7.00 -12.84
CA TYR A 320 -5.88 7.97 -11.97
C TYR A 320 -4.87 8.65 -11.01
N PRO A 321 -4.90 10.00 -10.88
CA PRO A 321 -3.85 10.76 -10.22
C PRO A 321 -3.63 10.50 -8.74
N LEU A 322 -4.73 10.29 -8.01
CA LEU A 322 -4.70 10.26 -6.56
C LEU A 322 -4.88 8.83 -6.06
N THR A 323 -4.18 7.89 -6.71
CA THR A 323 -4.13 6.50 -6.27
C THR A 323 -3.43 6.44 -4.91
N ALA A 324 -4.03 5.75 -3.95
CA ALA A 324 -3.57 5.67 -2.56
C ALA A 324 -3.35 4.20 -2.18
N PRO A 325 -2.11 3.71 -2.18
CA PRO A 325 -1.83 2.32 -1.82
C PRO A 325 -1.99 2.09 -0.32
N LEU A 326 -2.50 0.92 0.04
CA LEU A 326 -2.60 0.47 1.43
C LEU A 326 -1.39 -0.42 1.70
N PHE A 327 -0.50 0.01 2.59
CA PHE A 327 0.74 -0.70 2.88
C PHE A 327 0.64 -1.53 4.16
N LEU A 328 1.34 -2.65 4.15
CA LEU A 328 1.75 -3.42 5.33
C LEU A 328 3.28 -3.29 5.43
N TYR A 329 3.75 -2.65 6.50
CA TYR A 329 5.17 -2.56 6.81
C TYR A 329 5.57 -3.65 7.80
N LEU A 330 6.60 -4.39 7.43
CA LEU A 330 7.14 -5.50 8.20
C LEU A 330 8.58 -5.20 8.62
N PRO A 331 8.93 -5.33 9.91
CA PRO A 331 10.28 -5.16 10.41
C PRO A 331 11.20 -6.31 9.97
N ALA A 332 12.51 -6.16 10.17
CA ALA A 332 13.53 -7.15 9.85
C ALA A 332 13.56 -8.37 10.80
N ARG A 333 12.39 -8.86 11.20
CA ARG A 333 12.19 -10.08 12.00
C ARG A 333 11.32 -11.09 11.29
N ARG A 334 11.48 -12.36 11.64
CA ARG A 334 10.67 -13.46 11.12
C ARG A 334 9.35 -13.51 11.89
N LEU A 335 8.23 -13.50 11.17
CA LEU A 335 6.91 -13.69 11.76
C LEU A 335 6.70 -15.16 12.15
N PRO A 336 5.81 -15.43 13.13
CA PRO A 336 5.36 -16.78 13.40
C PRO A 336 4.89 -17.50 12.13
N LYS A 337 5.00 -18.83 12.06
CA LYS A 337 4.61 -19.62 10.88
C LYS A 337 3.21 -19.27 10.37
N LEU A 338 2.21 -19.26 11.25
CA LEU A 338 0.83 -18.88 10.92
C LEU A 338 0.74 -17.45 10.34
N GLY A 339 1.52 -16.53 10.90
CA GLY A 339 1.63 -15.16 10.39
C GLY A 339 2.22 -15.11 8.98
N ARG A 340 3.27 -15.90 8.69
CA ARG A 340 3.84 -16.00 7.35
C ARG A 340 2.85 -16.61 6.35
N GLU A 341 2.12 -17.64 6.74
CA GLU A 341 1.06 -18.26 5.93
C GLU A 341 -0.06 -17.26 5.63
N PHE A 342 -0.51 -16.50 6.62
CA PHE A 342 -1.49 -15.44 6.42
C PHE A 342 -0.95 -14.36 5.46
N MET A 343 0.29 -13.89 5.66
CA MET A 343 0.91 -12.90 4.77
C MET A 343 1.12 -13.41 3.34
N ALA A 344 1.30 -14.72 3.14
CA ALA A 344 1.34 -15.34 1.82
C ALA A 344 -0.06 -15.44 1.21
N TYR A 345 -1.07 -15.82 2.01
CA TYR A 345 -2.47 -15.88 1.59
C TYR A 345 -2.98 -14.54 1.06
N LEU A 346 -2.52 -13.40 1.60
CA LEU A 346 -2.92 -12.07 1.11
C LEU A 346 -2.68 -11.86 -0.41
N ARG A 347 -1.74 -12.60 -1.02
CA ARG A 347 -1.46 -12.56 -2.48
C ARG A 347 -2.26 -13.60 -3.28
N ASP A 348 -2.93 -14.54 -2.62
CA ASP A 348 -3.71 -15.59 -3.29
C ASP A 348 -4.92 -15.02 -4.05
N PRO A 349 -5.29 -15.56 -5.22
CA PRO A 349 -6.46 -15.10 -5.97
C PRO A 349 -7.75 -15.02 -5.15
N SER A 350 -7.95 -15.89 -4.16
CA SER A 350 -9.16 -15.84 -3.32
C SER A 350 -9.16 -14.64 -2.37
N ALA A 351 -8.00 -14.24 -1.82
CA ALA A 351 -7.86 -13.01 -1.03
C ALA A 351 -8.14 -11.77 -1.88
N GLN A 352 -7.71 -11.77 -3.14
CA GLN A 352 -7.94 -10.66 -4.08
C GLN A 352 -9.44 -10.44 -4.36
N LEU A 353 -10.25 -11.50 -4.37
CA LEU A 353 -11.71 -11.40 -4.44
C LEU A 353 -12.33 -10.78 -3.18
N VAL A 354 -11.79 -11.09 -2.00
CA VAL A 354 -12.21 -10.50 -0.73
C VAL A 354 -11.91 -9.00 -0.71
N ILE A 355 -10.70 -8.60 -1.11
CA ILE A 355 -10.29 -7.18 -1.25
C ILE A 355 -11.30 -6.43 -2.11
N ARG A 356 -11.65 -6.98 -3.28
CA ARG A 356 -12.63 -6.36 -4.20
C ARG A 356 -14.03 -6.24 -3.58
N ARG A 357 -14.50 -7.26 -2.85
CA ARG A 357 -15.81 -7.24 -2.19
C ARG A 357 -15.87 -6.26 -1.04
N ALA A 358 -14.75 -6.04 -0.35
CA ALA A 358 -14.61 -5.03 0.70
C ALA A 358 -14.57 -3.58 0.17
N GLY A 359 -14.66 -3.36 -1.15
CA GLY A 359 -14.72 -2.03 -1.77
C GLY A 359 -13.39 -1.48 -2.27
N PHE A 360 -12.29 -2.18 -1.97
CA PHE A 360 -10.94 -1.80 -2.39
C PHE A 360 -10.62 -2.32 -3.80
N VAL A 361 -9.48 -1.88 -4.34
CA VAL A 361 -8.97 -2.32 -5.63
C VAL A 361 -7.91 -3.40 -5.38
N ASP A 362 -8.17 -4.58 -5.92
CA ASP A 362 -7.26 -5.73 -5.87
C ASP A 362 -6.04 -5.55 -6.77
N GLN A 363 -5.01 -6.37 -6.57
CA GLN A 363 -3.74 -6.31 -7.28
C GLN A 363 -3.63 -7.31 -8.45
N THR A 364 -4.55 -8.28 -8.59
CA THR A 364 -4.50 -9.34 -9.61
C THR A 364 -4.43 -8.78 -11.04
N PRO A 365 -3.32 -8.94 -11.79
CA PRO A 365 -3.20 -8.34 -13.12
C PRO A 365 -4.37 -8.68 -14.06
N GLU A 366 -4.88 -7.68 -14.78
CA GLU A 366 -5.92 -7.86 -15.80
C GLU A 366 -5.41 -7.46 -17.17
N ALA A 367 -5.81 -8.22 -18.19
CA ALA A 367 -5.56 -7.88 -19.58
C ALA A 367 -6.66 -6.94 -20.12
N ILE A 368 -6.24 -5.83 -20.71
CA ILE A 368 -7.08 -4.80 -21.32
C ILE A 368 -6.87 -4.88 -22.83
N GLU A 369 -7.93 -5.28 -23.53
CA GLU A 369 -7.96 -5.31 -24.99
C GLU A 369 -7.78 -3.91 -25.59
N ILE A 370 -7.23 -3.83 -26.80
CA ILE A 370 -7.00 -2.54 -27.47
C ILE A 370 -8.29 -1.74 -27.71
N ASN A 371 -9.40 -2.41 -27.99
CA ASN A 371 -10.71 -1.75 -28.20
C ASN A 371 -11.25 -1.06 -26.92
N ALA A 372 -10.79 -1.47 -25.74
CA ALA A 372 -11.11 -0.82 -24.47
C ALA A 372 -10.19 0.38 -24.16
N GLN A 373 -9.31 0.76 -25.09
CA GLN A 373 -8.34 1.86 -24.95
C GLN A 373 -8.62 2.99 -25.95
N GLY A 374 -9.82 3.04 -26.53
CA GLY A 374 -10.22 4.01 -27.55
C GLY A 374 -9.91 5.46 -27.18
N ASP A 375 -10.26 5.89 -25.97
CA ASP A 375 -9.99 7.25 -25.50
C ASP A 375 -8.50 7.59 -25.49
N ARG A 376 -7.64 6.62 -25.13
CA ARG A 376 -6.18 6.81 -25.08
C ARG A 376 -5.61 7.00 -26.48
N PHE A 377 -6.05 6.18 -27.44
CA PHE A 377 -5.63 6.30 -28.84
C PHE A 377 -6.22 7.54 -29.51
N ALA A 378 -7.47 7.89 -29.23
CA ALA A 378 -8.09 9.12 -29.73
C ALA A 378 -7.32 10.35 -29.23
N ASN A 379 -6.93 10.36 -27.96
CA ASN A 379 -6.12 11.44 -27.38
C ASN A 379 -4.70 11.49 -27.96
N ALA A 380 -4.05 10.34 -28.17
CA ALA A 380 -2.77 10.26 -28.86
C ALA A 380 -2.83 10.89 -30.26
N ILE A 381 -3.88 10.59 -31.04
CA ILE A 381 -4.09 11.16 -32.37
C ILE A 381 -4.40 12.66 -32.29
N ALA A 382 -5.27 13.08 -31.36
CA ALA A 382 -5.64 14.48 -31.20
C ALA A 382 -4.48 15.37 -30.72
N ARG A 383 -3.46 14.77 -30.09
CA ARG A 383 -2.27 15.47 -29.57
C ARG A 383 -1.04 15.33 -30.45
N ALA A 384 -1.11 14.53 -31.50
CA ALA A 384 -0.02 14.39 -32.45
C ALA A 384 0.33 15.76 -33.06
N GLY A 385 1.58 16.17 -32.90
CA GLY A 385 2.11 17.43 -33.42
C GLY A 385 3.18 17.22 -34.50
N GLU A 386 4.01 18.23 -34.73
CA GLU A 386 5.06 18.17 -35.76
C GLU A 386 6.19 17.19 -35.42
N GLU A 387 6.52 17.01 -34.14
CA GLU A 387 7.56 16.06 -33.71
C GLU A 387 7.08 14.61 -33.62
N LEU A 388 5.78 14.40 -33.42
CA LEU A 388 5.17 13.07 -33.35
C LEU A 388 4.45 12.73 -34.67
N GLY A 389 5.20 12.18 -35.61
CA GLY A 389 4.69 11.83 -36.93
C GLY A 389 3.60 10.74 -36.94
N LEU A 390 2.78 10.77 -37.99
CA LEU A 390 1.76 9.74 -38.25
C LEU A 390 2.37 8.34 -38.38
N ASP A 391 3.59 8.25 -38.90
CA ASP A 391 4.35 7.00 -39.04
C ASP A 391 4.62 6.33 -37.69
N GLU A 392 4.96 7.12 -36.67
CA GLU A 392 5.20 6.62 -35.32
C GLU A 392 3.90 6.15 -34.65
N LEU A 393 2.79 6.88 -34.83
CA LEU A 393 1.46 6.44 -34.39
C LEU A 393 1.03 5.14 -35.07
N GLN A 394 1.25 5.01 -36.38
CA GLN A 394 0.96 3.78 -37.13
C GLN A 394 1.85 2.62 -36.68
N ARG A 395 3.12 2.88 -36.36
CA ARG A 395 4.01 1.87 -35.75
C ARG A 395 3.47 1.43 -34.41
N MET A 396 3.08 2.36 -33.54
CA MET A 396 2.49 2.07 -32.23
C MET A 396 1.24 1.21 -32.35
N VAL A 397 0.29 1.57 -33.21
CA VAL A 397 -0.92 0.78 -33.42
C VAL A 397 -0.58 -0.61 -33.96
N ARG A 398 0.30 -0.74 -34.97
CA ARG A 398 0.70 -2.05 -35.52
C ARG A 398 1.36 -2.95 -34.48
N THR A 399 2.18 -2.38 -33.59
CA THR A 399 2.87 -3.11 -32.52
C THR A 399 1.91 -3.53 -31.41
N LEU A 400 1.00 -2.65 -30.97
CA LEU A 400 0.14 -2.87 -29.80
C LEU A 400 -1.19 -3.58 -30.13
N ALA A 401 -1.68 -3.49 -31.37
CA ALA A 401 -2.95 -4.11 -31.78
C ALA A 401 -3.08 -5.62 -31.52
N PRO A 402 -2.05 -6.47 -31.72
CA PRO A 402 -2.17 -7.89 -31.41
C PRO A 402 -1.97 -8.22 -29.92
N LEU A 403 -1.74 -7.21 -29.07
CA LEU A 403 -1.41 -7.37 -27.65
C LEU A 403 -2.53 -6.84 -26.76
N LYS A 404 -2.50 -7.25 -25.49
CA LYS A 404 -3.39 -6.77 -24.42
C LYS A 404 -2.54 -6.06 -23.36
N ARG A 405 -2.94 -4.86 -22.94
CA ARG A 405 -2.25 -4.15 -21.85
C ARG A 405 -2.57 -4.82 -20.53
N LEU A 406 -1.57 -5.23 -19.77
CA LEU A 406 -1.77 -5.60 -18.38
C LEU A 406 -2.01 -4.34 -17.54
N THR A 407 -2.84 -4.45 -16.51
CA THR A 407 -3.01 -3.37 -15.53
C THR A 407 -1.75 -3.05 -14.75
N THR A 408 -0.74 -3.91 -14.77
CA THR A 408 0.56 -3.68 -14.14
C THR A 408 1.32 -2.58 -14.88
N THR A 409 1.44 -1.42 -14.23
CA THR A 409 2.22 -0.26 -14.68
C THR A 409 3.43 -0.07 -13.76
N PHE A 410 4.51 0.49 -14.30
CA PHE A 410 5.71 0.84 -13.55
C PHE A 410 6.03 2.32 -13.70
N ARG A 411 6.44 2.90 -12.58
CA ARG A 411 6.79 4.29 -12.35
C ARG A 411 8.13 4.38 -11.63
N PHE A 412 8.60 5.62 -11.50
CA PHE A 412 9.93 5.91 -10.98
C PHE A 412 9.84 7.00 -9.92
N GLU A 413 10.74 6.92 -8.94
CA GLU A 413 10.95 7.98 -7.96
C GLU A 413 11.31 9.29 -8.70
N THR A 414 10.84 10.42 -8.16
CA THR A 414 11.04 11.74 -8.78
C THR A 414 12.53 12.03 -9.02
N GLY A 415 12.89 12.36 -10.26
CA GLY A 415 14.28 12.64 -10.64
C GLY A 415 15.21 11.43 -10.65
N SER A 416 14.68 10.22 -10.56
CA SER A 416 15.43 8.97 -10.43
C SER A 416 15.05 7.95 -11.51
N VAL A 417 15.91 6.96 -11.72
CA VAL A 417 15.64 5.75 -12.52
C VAL A 417 15.23 4.57 -11.66
N ARG A 418 15.16 4.75 -10.34
CA ARG A 418 14.69 3.75 -9.40
C ARG A 418 13.16 3.66 -9.43
N LEU A 419 12.65 2.44 -9.37
CA LEU A 419 11.23 2.17 -9.21
C LEU A 419 10.73 2.68 -7.86
N ASP A 420 9.55 3.31 -7.83
CA ASP A 420 8.88 3.68 -6.59
C ASP A 420 8.36 2.45 -5.82
N ALA A 421 7.81 2.64 -4.61
CA ALA A 421 7.41 1.50 -3.76
C ALA A 421 6.38 0.61 -4.42
N GLN A 422 5.40 1.19 -5.10
CA GLN A 422 4.38 0.44 -5.83
C GLN A 422 4.97 -0.34 -6.99
N SER A 423 5.84 0.27 -7.76
CA SER A 423 6.49 -0.37 -8.91
C SER A 423 7.45 -1.48 -8.50
N ARG A 424 8.10 -1.38 -7.32
CA ARG A 424 8.87 -2.48 -6.73
C ARG A 424 7.97 -3.66 -6.36
N SER A 425 6.84 -3.41 -5.71
CA SER A 425 5.83 -4.43 -5.40
C SER A 425 5.28 -5.08 -6.68
N ASN A 426 4.96 -4.29 -7.70
CA ASN A 426 4.51 -4.76 -9.01
C ASN A 426 5.57 -5.64 -9.69
N ALA A 427 6.86 -5.34 -9.52
CA ALA A 427 7.94 -6.14 -10.07
C ALA A 427 8.02 -7.52 -9.42
N GLU A 428 7.92 -7.60 -8.09
CA GLU A 428 7.85 -8.87 -7.35
C GLU A 428 6.63 -9.70 -7.75
N GLN A 429 5.46 -9.07 -7.90
CA GLN A 429 4.23 -9.76 -8.28
C GLN A 429 4.29 -10.30 -9.71
N LEU A 430 4.81 -9.50 -10.66
CA LEU A 430 4.98 -9.97 -12.03
C LEU A 430 6.03 -11.09 -12.08
N ALA A 431 7.13 -10.96 -11.34
CA ALA A 431 8.15 -12.00 -11.24
C ALA A 431 7.56 -13.33 -10.75
N GLN A 432 6.82 -13.31 -9.64
CA GLN A 432 6.15 -14.49 -9.11
C GLN A 432 5.17 -15.11 -10.13
N ALA A 433 4.47 -14.28 -10.91
CA ALA A 433 3.59 -14.77 -11.98
C ALA A 433 4.36 -15.47 -13.11
N LEU A 434 5.59 -15.06 -13.41
CA LEU A 434 6.47 -15.76 -14.35
C LEU A 434 6.96 -17.09 -13.77
N GLU A 435 7.29 -17.13 -12.48
CA GLU A 435 7.79 -18.33 -11.80
C GLU A 435 6.75 -19.46 -11.74
N VAL A 436 5.47 -19.11 -11.57
CA VAL A 436 4.37 -20.10 -11.59
C VAL A 436 3.88 -20.44 -13.00
N GLY A 437 4.56 -19.94 -14.04
CA GLY A 437 4.28 -20.26 -15.44
C GLY A 437 3.03 -19.60 -16.02
N LEU A 438 2.50 -18.53 -15.41
CA LEU A 438 1.26 -17.89 -15.87
C LEU A 438 1.36 -17.34 -17.32
N TYR A 439 2.58 -17.00 -17.73
CA TYR A 439 2.89 -16.40 -19.03
C TYR A 439 3.77 -17.30 -19.92
N ASP A 440 3.90 -18.58 -19.59
CA ASP A 440 4.65 -19.53 -20.42
C ASP A 440 4.06 -19.60 -21.83
N SER A 441 4.94 -19.71 -22.84
CA SER A 441 4.59 -19.67 -24.26
C SER A 441 3.87 -18.40 -24.73
N ARG A 442 3.89 -17.32 -23.95
CA ARG A 442 3.35 -16.01 -24.33
C ARG A 442 4.45 -15.02 -24.67
N ARG A 443 4.06 -13.94 -25.35
CA ARG A 443 4.92 -12.79 -25.58
C ARG A 443 4.60 -11.69 -24.60
N LEU A 444 5.57 -11.27 -23.81
CA LEU A 444 5.51 -10.11 -22.92
C LEU A 444 6.34 -8.96 -23.49
N VAL A 445 5.76 -7.78 -23.61
CA VAL A 445 6.44 -6.59 -24.13
C VAL A 445 6.39 -5.49 -23.08
N PHE A 446 7.56 -5.03 -22.64
CA PHE A 446 7.69 -3.84 -21.79
C PHE A 446 7.71 -2.60 -22.67
N VAL A 447 6.70 -1.75 -22.56
CA VAL A 447 6.50 -0.59 -23.43
C VAL A 447 6.73 0.69 -22.64
N GLY A 448 7.79 1.43 -22.98
CA GLY A 448 8.13 2.70 -22.35
C GLY A 448 7.42 3.90 -22.98
N PHE A 449 6.98 4.82 -22.11
CA PHE A 449 6.46 6.14 -22.47
C PHE A 449 7.17 7.24 -21.67
N SER A 450 7.13 8.46 -22.18
CA SER A 450 7.67 9.67 -21.53
C SER A 450 6.63 10.79 -21.51
N ASP A 451 6.93 11.85 -20.74
CA ASP A 451 6.33 13.16 -20.96
C ASP A 451 6.86 13.78 -22.27
N GLY A 452 6.27 14.90 -22.67
CA GLY A 452 6.66 15.69 -23.83
C GLY A 452 7.69 16.79 -23.54
N GLU A 453 8.44 16.72 -22.43
CA GLU A 453 9.50 17.70 -22.17
C GLU A 453 10.78 17.32 -22.93
N GLY A 454 11.13 18.13 -23.94
CA GLY A 454 12.32 17.92 -24.76
C GLY A 454 12.02 17.29 -26.11
N ALA A 455 13.06 16.96 -26.87
CA ALA A 455 12.89 16.46 -28.24
C ALA A 455 12.35 15.02 -28.27
N ALA A 456 11.39 14.74 -29.15
CA ALA A 456 10.72 13.44 -29.26
C ALA A 456 11.66 12.23 -29.39
N GLY A 457 12.77 12.37 -30.14
CA GLY A 457 13.79 11.31 -30.28
C GLY A 457 14.48 10.96 -28.95
N THR A 458 14.90 11.97 -28.19
CA THR A 458 15.49 11.81 -26.85
C THR A 458 14.49 11.19 -25.88
N ASN A 459 13.24 11.65 -25.95
CA ASN A 459 12.12 11.15 -25.14
C ASN A 459 11.89 9.64 -25.36
N ARG A 460 11.93 9.19 -26.63
CA ARG A 460 11.86 7.77 -26.98
C ARG A 460 13.04 6.97 -26.43
N GLU A 461 14.27 7.47 -26.51
CA GLU A 461 15.43 6.76 -25.94
C GLU A 461 15.35 6.63 -24.41
N ILE A 462 14.91 7.69 -23.72
CA ILE A 462 14.69 7.65 -22.26
C ILE A 462 13.62 6.62 -21.92
N ALA A 463 12.50 6.62 -22.65
CA ALA A 463 11.42 5.65 -22.49
C ALA A 463 11.92 4.21 -22.69
N LEU A 464 12.77 3.97 -23.70
CA LEU A 464 13.38 2.65 -23.95
C LEU A 464 14.26 2.20 -22.80
N ARG A 465 15.17 3.06 -22.32
CA ARG A 465 16.06 2.75 -21.17
C ARG A 465 15.28 2.43 -19.90
N ARG A 466 14.16 3.12 -19.67
CA ARG A 466 13.23 2.85 -18.56
C ARG A 466 12.56 1.48 -18.71
N ALA A 467 12.05 1.15 -19.90
CA ALA A 467 11.43 -0.14 -20.16
C ALA A 467 12.41 -1.31 -19.97
N GLU A 468 13.66 -1.16 -20.41
CA GLU A 468 14.71 -2.14 -20.12
C GLU A 468 15.04 -2.28 -18.64
N THR A 469 15.01 -1.16 -17.90
CA THR A 469 15.26 -1.16 -16.45
C THR A 469 14.19 -1.95 -15.71
N VAL A 470 12.92 -1.75 -16.08
CA VAL A 470 11.80 -2.53 -15.56
C VAL A 470 11.93 -4.00 -15.93
N ARG A 471 12.21 -4.32 -17.21
CA ARG A 471 12.44 -5.71 -17.65
C ARG A 471 13.50 -6.38 -16.78
N ARG A 472 14.66 -5.73 -16.59
CA ARG A 472 15.77 -6.26 -15.76
C ARG A 472 15.36 -6.44 -14.30
N ALA A 473 14.57 -5.54 -13.74
CA ALA A 473 14.10 -5.63 -12.36
C ALA A 473 13.19 -6.85 -12.18
N VAL A 474 12.23 -7.06 -13.09
CA VAL A 474 11.31 -8.21 -13.09
C VAL A 474 12.07 -9.51 -13.29
N THR A 475 12.94 -9.61 -14.30
CA THR A 475 13.68 -10.86 -14.57
C THR A 475 14.67 -11.20 -13.46
N ARG A 476 15.21 -10.21 -12.74
CA ARG A 476 16.08 -10.45 -11.59
C ARG A 476 15.30 -10.96 -10.38
N ALA A 477 14.08 -10.46 -10.19
CA ALA A 477 13.21 -10.90 -9.10
C ALA A 477 12.60 -12.30 -9.36
N ALA A 478 12.54 -12.74 -10.62
CA ALA A 478 12.02 -14.04 -11.03
C ALA A 478 13.12 -15.11 -11.05
N GLU A 479 13.68 -15.42 -9.88
CA GLU A 479 14.86 -16.29 -9.72
C GLU A 479 14.63 -17.71 -10.26
N THR A 480 13.39 -18.21 -10.16
CA THR A 480 13.03 -19.59 -10.53
C THR A 480 12.27 -19.71 -11.85
N ALA A 481 12.06 -18.60 -12.56
CA ALA A 481 11.26 -18.58 -13.78
C ALA A 481 12.01 -19.18 -14.98
N ARG A 482 11.28 -19.93 -15.82
CA ARG A 482 11.76 -20.45 -17.11
C ARG A 482 11.68 -19.38 -18.18
N LEU A 483 12.57 -18.39 -18.09
CA LEU A 483 12.54 -17.22 -18.98
C LEU A 483 12.75 -17.57 -20.46
N ASP A 484 13.31 -18.74 -20.77
CA ASP A 484 13.47 -19.28 -22.12
C ASP A 484 12.14 -19.74 -22.75
N GLU A 485 11.11 -20.00 -21.94
CA GLU A 485 9.76 -20.35 -22.41
C GLU A 485 8.88 -19.11 -22.67
N ILE A 486 9.41 -17.90 -22.50
CA ILE A 486 8.65 -16.64 -22.59
C ILE A 486 9.35 -15.70 -23.60
N ASP A 487 8.60 -15.20 -24.60
CA ASP A 487 9.12 -14.19 -25.54
C ASP A 487 9.06 -12.80 -24.90
N ILE A 488 10.19 -12.33 -24.33
CA ILE A 488 10.27 -11.04 -23.65
C ILE A 488 10.88 -9.97 -24.57
N GLY A 489 10.03 -9.02 -24.99
CA GLY A 489 10.40 -7.86 -25.79
C GLY A 489 10.43 -6.54 -25.00
N VAL A 490 11.05 -5.52 -25.59
CA VAL A 490 11.00 -4.13 -25.12
C VAL A 490 10.68 -3.23 -26.30
N GLU A 491 9.78 -2.27 -26.10
CA GLU A 491 9.40 -1.25 -27.06
C GLU A 491 9.33 0.12 -26.37
N ALA A 492 9.36 1.19 -27.16
CA ALA A 492 9.18 2.55 -26.66
C ALA A 492 8.50 3.43 -27.70
N PHE A 493 7.66 4.34 -27.23
CA PHE A 493 6.93 5.31 -28.06
C PHE A 493 7.07 6.76 -27.57
N GLY A 494 7.97 7.02 -26.61
CA GLY A 494 8.17 8.37 -26.07
C GLY A 494 6.84 8.97 -25.60
N GLU A 495 6.53 10.17 -26.09
CA GLU A 495 5.33 10.94 -25.75
C GLU A 495 4.07 10.54 -26.54
N ALA A 496 4.12 9.51 -27.39
CA ALA A 496 3.05 9.19 -28.36
C ALA A 496 1.67 8.89 -27.76
N MET A 497 1.59 8.49 -26.49
CA MET A 497 0.33 8.14 -25.83
C MET A 497 0.29 8.78 -24.43
N PRO A 498 0.01 10.09 -24.35
CA PRO A 498 -0.11 10.78 -23.07
C PRO A 498 -1.36 10.30 -22.32
N MET A 499 -1.27 10.28 -21.00
CA MET A 499 -2.35 9.97 -20.04
C MET A 499 -2.87 11.21 -19.33
N ALA A 500 -2.06 12.27 -19.31
CA ALA A 500 -2.42 13.59 -18.84
C ALA A 500 -1.61 14.65 -19.58
N CYS A 501 -1.90 15.89 -19.28
CA CYS A 501 -1.14 17.02 -19.81
C CYS A 501 0.15 17.19 -19.02
N ASP A 502 1.22 17.64 -19.68
CA ASP A 502 2.51 17.88 -19.01
C ASP A 502 2.57 19.22 -18.23
N ASP A 503 1.45 19.92 -18.11
CA ASP A 503 1.31 21.19 -17.41
C ASP A 503 1.44 21.07 -15.88
N THR A 504 1.29 19.85 -15.35
CA THR A 504 1.44 19.55 -13.92
C THR A 504 2.54 18.54 -13.68
N ALA A 505 3.19 18.62 -12.51
CA ALA A 505 4.20 17.62 -12.11
C ALA A 505 3.64 16.20 -12.10
N TRP A 506 2.39 16.05 -11.64
CA TRP A 506 1.66 14.79 -11.72
C TRP A 506 1.48 14.34 -13.18
N GLY A 507 1.03 15.23 -14.07
CA GLY A 507 0.78 14.89 -15.46
C GLY A 507 2.04 14.38 -16.19
N ARG A 508 3.18 15.01 -15.92
CA ARG A 508 4.48 14.51 -16.40
C ARG A 508 4.83 13.16 -15.79
N GLN A 509 4.62 12.98 -14.49
CA GLN A 509 4.87 11.71 -13.82
C GLN A 509 3.98 10.58 -14.35
N VAL A 510 2.70 10.85 -14.67
CA VAL A 510 1.80 9.83 -15.21
C VAL A 510 2.26 9.38 -16.60
N ASN A 511 2.79 10.31 -17.40
CA ASN A 511 3.31 10.07 -18.75
C ASN A 511 4.65 9.31 -18.75
N ARG A 512 5.50 9.54 -17.75
CA ARG A 512 6.74 8.77 -17.51
C ARG A 512 6.44 7.40 -16.89
N ARG A 513 6.07 6.44 -17.73
CA ARG A 513 5.67 5.09 -17.29
C ARG A 513 6.21 3.99 -18.19
N VAL A 514 6.19 2.76 -17.67
CA VAL A 514 6.36 1.55 -18.45
C VAL A 514 5.11 0.68 -18.27
N GLU A 515 4.53 0.25 -19.37
CA GLU A 515 3.41 -0.68 -19.39
C GLU A 515 3.88 -2.08 -19.78
N VAL A 516 3.15 -3.11 -19.34
CA VAL A 516 3.39 -4.49 -19.80
C VAL A 516 2.25 -4.90 -20.71
N TRP A 517 2.59 -5.45 -21.87
CA TRP A 517 1.64 -5.92 -22.86
C TRP A 517 1.87 -7.41 -23.12
N VAL A 518 0.80 -8.18 -23.25
CA VAL A 518 0.84 -9.63 -23.41
C VAL A 518 0.10 -10.08 -24.67
N ARG A 519 0.63 -11.11 -25.35
CA ARG A 519 -0.07 -11.83 -26.42
C ARG A 519 -0.61 -13.16 -25.95
#